data_AF-A0A507F0C3-F1
#
_entry.id   AF-A0A507F0C3-F1
#
_cell.length_a   1.000
_cell.length_b   1.000
_cell.length_c   1.000
_cell.angle_alpha   90.00
_cell.angle_beta   90.00
_cell.angle_gamma   90.00
#
_symmetry.space_group_name_H-M   'P 1'
#
loop_
_entity.id
_entity.type
_entity.pdbx_description
1 polymer ?
#
loop_
_entity_poly.entity_id
_entity_poly.type
_entity_poly.pdbx_seq_one_letter_code
_entity_poly.pdbx_strand_id
1 'polypeptide(L)'
;MAVETAIYSLKGLQERLAEHRKCFDSLVELIPAKYYLARDDEALTGKYMHNKKNKAPKQVVKEATKKAKKAKLDPENVKSVLDIQTQTLTTSESAQVESGEPASADDVDHMEGLAPLPTGSIVELQEKLKSRIQELRTKRKAPTGTVDGEAPKSRQEILEKRAKRKRERKEGIKQKKDKRRKLEDTKGMAIDGPSKVDTKANGGSKAIKEDVTFGKIDFGTAEVAKKRKGPTDLTGQLKQAEAKKQKLEKLKQVDKEKAETIEEAAVWNKLLKQAEGEKVKDDLKLLKKTVKRKEKVKEKSAATWSNRQAQVKKEQEERQKKREENLKARQEVKNAPKGSKGKKDKGKKPRPGFEGGARKKGGKP
;
A
#
# COMPACT_ATOMS: atom_id res chain seq x y z
N MET A 1 -79.17 -22.44 4.93
CA MET A 1 -78.01 -21.54 5.04
C MET A 1 -77.57 -21.21 3.62
N ALA A 2 -77.87 -20.00 3.14
CA ALA A 2 -77.47 -19.58 1.81
C ALA A 2 -75.97 -19.27 1.83
N VAL A 3 -75.20 -20.00 1.03
CA VAL A 3 -73.78 -19.71 0.81
C VAL A 3 -73.75 -18.62 -0.26
N GLU A 4 -73.44 -17.39 0.15
CA GLU A 4 -73.17 -16.29 -0.78
C GLU A 4 -71.94 -16.64 -1.62
N THR A 5 -72.17 -17.12 -2.83
CA THR A 5 -71.13 -17.24 -3.85
C THR A 5 -70.71 -15.84 -4.25
N ALA A 6 -69.58 -15.37 -3.72
CA ALA A 6 -68.98 -14.10 -4.12
C ALA A 6 -68.73 -14.12 -5.64
N ILE A 7 -69.56 -13.39 -6.39
CA ILE A 7 -69.37 -13.16 -7.82
C ILE A 7 -68.16 -12.22 -7.94
N TYR A 8 -66.96 -12.77 -8.12
CA TYR A 8 -65.80 -11.97 -8.47
C TYR A 8 -66.03 -11.43 -9.88
N SER A 9 -66.52 -10.19 -9.97
CA SER A 9 -66.61 -9.46 -11.23
C SER A 9 -65.21 -9.36 -11.85
N LEU A 10 -65.05 -9.95 -13.05
CA LEU A 10 -63.85 -9.82 -13.89
C LEU A 10 -63.71 -8.41 -14.47
N LYS A 11 -64.76 -7.60 -14.39
CA LYS A 11 -64.77 -6.22 -14.87
C LYS A 11 -63.94 -5.36 -13.92
N GLY A 12 -62.88 -4.73 -14.43
CA GLY A 12 -61.95 -3.92 -13.64
C GLY A 12 -60.86 -4.72 -12.92
N LEU A 13 -60.72 -6.03 -13.18
CA LEU A 13 -59.67 -6.85 -12.56
C LEU A 13 -58.26 -6.30 -12.86
N GLN A 14 -58.01 -5.88 -14.10
CA GLN A 14 -56.72 -5.32 -14.50
C GLN A 14 -56.38 -4.02 -13.76
N GLU A 15 -57.37 -3.16 -13.52
CA GLU A 15 -57.20 -1.92 -12.77
C GLU A 15 -56.90 -2.21 -11.30
N ARG A 16 -57.65 -3.13 -10.67
CA ARG A 16 -57.39 -3.57 -9.30
C ARG A 16 -56.01 -4.21 -9.15
N LEU A 17 -55.59 -5.05 -10.09
CA LEU A 17 -54.25 -5.64 -10.10
C LEU A 17 -53.16 -4.56 -10.26
N ALA A 18 -53.41 -3.54 -11.08
CA ALA A 18 -52.49 -2.41 -11.22
C ALA A 18 -52.41 -1.57 -9.93
N GLU A 19 -53.51 -1.35 -9.22
CA GLU A 19 -53.53 -0.69 -7.91
C GLU A 19 -52.78 -1.48 -6.85
N HIS A 20 -53.02 -2.80 -6.76
CA HIS A 20 -52.27 -3.66 -5.84
C HIS A 20 -50.77 -3.65 -6.16
N ARG A 21 -50.40 -3.73 -7.45
CA ARG A 21 -48.99 -3.61 -7.86
C ARG A 21 -48.37 -2.30 -7.39
N LYS A 22 -49.02 -1.15 -7.61
CA LYS A 22 -48.54 0.16 -7.13
C LYS A 22 -48.37 0.18 -5.60
N CYS A 23 -49.31 -0.44 -4.86
CA CYS A 23 -49.22 -0.55 -3.41
C CYS A 23 -48.00 -1.39 -2.98
N PHE A 24 -47.79 -2.56 -3.60
CA PHE A 24 -46.61 -3.40 -3.31
C PHE A 24 -45.30 -2.70 -3.69
N ASP A 25 -45.25 -2.02 -4.83
CA ASP A 25 -44.07 -1.26 -5.27
C ASP A 25 -43.71 -0.20 -4.22
N SER A 26 -44.70 0.56 -3.71
CA SER A 26 -44.49 1.55 -2.65
C SER A 26 -43.99 0.96 -1.32
N LEU A 27 -44.43 -0.26 -0.97
CA LEU A 27 -43.99 -0.96 0.23
C LEU A 27 -42.54 -1.43 0.10
N VAL A 28 -42.16 -1.93 -1.09
CA VAL A 28 -40.80 -2.38 -1.39
C VAL A 28 -39.83 -1.18 -1.43
N GLU A 29 -40.27 -0.04 -1.94
CA GLU A 29 -39.48 1.21 -1.97
C GLU A 29 -39.15 1.76 -0.57
N LEU A 30 -40.00 1.49 0.42
CA LEU A 30 -39.80 1.97 1.79
C LEU A 30 -38.60 1.29 2.48
N ILE A 31 -38.18 0.12 1.96
CA ILE A 31 -37.07 -0.65 2.50
C ILE A 31 -35.82 -0.38 1.65
N PRO A 32 -34.68 0.00 2.25
CA PRO A 32 -33.47 0.31 1.49
C PRO A 32 -33.02 -0.85 0.59
N ALA A 33 -32.69 -0.54 -0.66
CA ALA A 33 -32.31 -1.55 -1.66
C ALA A 33 -31.09 -2.40 -1.28
N LYS A 34 -30.27 -1.95 -0.33
CA LYS A 34 -29.15 -2.70 0.24
C LYS A 34 -29.58 -4.07 0.79
N TYR A 35 -30.81 -4.21 1.28
CA TYR A 35 -31.28 -5.45 1.91
C TYR A 35 -31.82 -6.48 0.91
N TYR A 36 -32.23 -6.06 -0.27
CA TYR A 36 -32.72 -6.95 -1.33
C TYR A 36 -31.62 -7.37 -2.31
N LEU A 37 -30.70 -6.45 -2.59
CA LEU A 37 -29.62 -6.67 -3.55
C LEU A 37 -28.31 -6.81 -2.79
N ALA A 38 -27.70 -7.99 -2.86
CA ALA A 38 -26.38 -8.23 -2.30
C ALA A 38 -25.38 -7.26 -2.94
N ARG A 39 -24.85 -6.34 -2.13
CA ARG A 39 -23.90 -5.35 -2.61
C ARG A 39 -22.52 -6.00 -2.63
N ASP A 40 -21.95 -6.21 -3.82
CA ASP A 40 -20.60 -6.77 -4.02
C ASP A 40 -19.49 -5.96 -3.30
N ASP A 41 -19.79 -4.75 -2.84
CA ASP A 41 -18.89 -3.89 -2.07
C ASP A 41 -18.44 -4.51 -0.73
N GLU A 42 -19.19 -5.45 -0.15
CA GLU A 42 -18.81 -6.13 1.11
C GLU A 42 -17.85 -7.31 0.91
N ALA A 43 -17.63 -7.77 -0.34
CA ALA A 43 -16.91 -9.01 -0.60
C ALA A 43 -15.37 -8.92 -0.56
N LEU A 44 -14.73 -7.74 -0.53
CA LEU A 44 -13.29 -7.66 -0.86
C LEU A 44 -12.35 -6.97 0.12
N THR A 45 -12.82 -6.52 1.29
CA THR A 45 -11.90 -6.00 2.33
C THR A 45 -12.20 -6.57 3.71
N GLY A 46 -12.19 -7.90 3.82
CA GLY A 46 -12.19 -8.55 5.14
C GLY A 46 -11.03 -8.05 6.01
N LYS A 47 -11.26 -7.90 7.32
CA LYS A 47 -10.29 -7.47 8.34
C LYS A 47 -8.95 -8.24 8.31
N TYR A 48 -8.97 -9.45 7.72
CA TYR A 48 -7.83 -10.37 7.58
C TYR A 48 -7.22 -10.40 6.19
N MET A 49 -7.83 -9.75 5.20
CA MET A 49 -7.21 -9.58 3.88
C MET A 49 -6.09 -8.56 4.02
N HIS A 50 -4.84 -9.01 3.82
CA HIS A 50 -3.72 -8.07 3.75
C HIS A 50 -4.01 -7.05 2.67
N ASN A 51 -4.19 -5.80 3.10
CA ASN A 51 -4.28 -4.60 2.29
C ASN A 51 -3.41 -4.72 1.02
N LYS A 52 -4.01 -5.19 -0.09
CA LYS A 52 -3.55 -4.88 -1.44
C LYS A 52 -3.88 -3.41 -1.66
N LYS A 53 -3.25 -2.53 -0.87
CA LYS A 53 -3.28 -1.08 -1.10
C LYS A 53 -2.70 -0.92 -2.48
N ASN A 54 -3.59 -0.62 -3.43
CA ASN A 54 -3.25 -0.24 -4.79
C ASN A 54 -2.06 0.70 -4.70
N LYS A 55 -0.97 0.38 -5.40
CA LYS A 55 0.21 1.26 -5.54
C LYS A 55 -0.12 2.51 -6.37
N ALA A 56 -1.37 2.94 -6.36
CA ALA A 56 -1.84 4.14 -7.02
C ALA A 56 -1.26 5.37 -6.29
N PRO A 57 -0.93 6.43 -7.03
CA PRO A 57 -0.45 7.67 -6.43
C PRO A 57 -1.50 8.22 -5.45
N LYS A 58 -1.03 8.80 -4.33
CA LYS A 58 -1.89 9.29 -3.23
C LYS A 58 -2.97 10.28 -3.68
N GLN A 59 -2.77 10.96 -4.80
CA GLN A 59 -3.70 11.93 -5.37
C GLN A 59 -4.93 11.24 -5.97
N VAL A 60 -4.74 10.20 -6.79
CA VAL A 60 -5.83 9.42 -7.41
C VAL A 60 -6.71 8.75 -6.34
N VAL A 61 -6.09 8.24 -5.25
CA VAL A 61 -6.86 7.67 -4.13
C VAL A 61 -7.70 8.75 -3.40
N LYS A 62 -7.16 9.97 -3.24
CA LYS A 62 -7.89 11.08 -2.62
C LYS A 62 -9.03 11.59 -3.50
N GLU A 63 -8.81 11.66 -4.81
CA GLU A 63 -9.83 12.09 -5.77
C GLU A 63 -10.94 11.04 -5.90
N ALA A 64 -10.60 9.76 -5.98
CA ALA A 64 -11.57 8.67 -6.00
C ALA A 64 -12.40 8.62 -4.70
N THR A 65 -11.77 8.80 -3.53
CA THR A 65 -12.52 8.84 -2.25
C THR A 65 -13.41 10.08 -2.13
N LYS A 66 -13.00 11.24 -2.66
CA LYS A 66 -13.87 12.42 -2.74
C LYS A 66 -15.04 12.20 -3.70
N LYS A 67 -14.78 11.60 -4.87
CA LYS A 67 -15.82 11.26 -5.86
C LYS A 67 -16.83 10.27 -5.30
N ALA A 68 -16.38 9.22 -4.60
CA ALA A 68 -17.25 8.26 -3.94
C ALA A 68 -18.11 8.89 -2.83
N LYS A 69 -17.53 9.83 -2.06
CA LYS A 69 -18.30 10.59 -1.06
C LYS A 69 -19.33 11.51 -1.70
N LYS A 70 -18.99 12.16 -2.81
CA LYS A 70 -19.92 13.00 -3.58
C LYS A 70 -21.06 12.16 -4.16
N ALA A 71 -20.73 11.06 -4.85
CA ALA A 71 -21.72 10.12 -5.40
C ALA A 71 -22.65 9.50 -4.34
N LYS A 72 -22.21 9.38 -3.08
CA LYS A 72 -23.07 8.92 -1.98
C LYS A 72 -24.06 10.01 -1.50
N LEU A 73 -23.74 11.28 -1.73
CA LEU A 73 -24.55 12.43 -1.34
C LEU A 73 -25.40 12.97 -2.49
N ASP A 74 -25.26 12.44 -3.70
CA ASP A 74 -26.04 12.84 -4.86
C ASP A 74 -27.41 12.11 -4.83
N PRO A 75 -28.55 12.82 -4.82
CA PRO A 75 -29.88 12.22 -4.67
C PRO A 75 -30.27 11.32 -5.85
N GLU A 76 -29.75 11.60 -7.05
CA GLU A 76 -29.97 10.79 -8.26
C GLU A 76 -29.34 9.39 -8.18
N ASN A 77 -28.36 9.20 -7.30
CA ASN A 77 -27.69 7.92 -7.11
C ASN A 77 -28.38 7.03 -6.07
N VAL A 78 -29.38 7.55 -5.33
CA VAL A 78 -30.22 6.78 -4.41
C VAL A 78 -31.37 6.18 -5.22
N LYS A 79 -31.08 5.08 -5.92
CA LYS A 79 -32.05 4.38 -6.76
C LYS A 79 -32.92 3.42 -5.94
N SER A 80 -34.19 3.28 -6.31
CA SER A 80 -35.09 2.29 -5.69
C SER A 80 -34.70 0.86 -6.11
N VAL A 81 -35.26 -0.14 -5.42
CA VAL A 81 -35.05 -1.56 -5.77
C VAL A 81 -35.49 -1.83 -7.21
N LEU A 82 -36.64 -1.28 -7.60
CA LEU A 82 -37.24 -1.46 -8.92
C LEU A 82 -36.41 -0.74 -10.00
N ASP A 83 -35.90 0.46 -9.72
CA ASP A 83 -35.00 1.18 -10.65
C ASP A 83 -33.71 0.40 -10.90
N ILE A 84 -33.17 -0.27 -9.89
CA ILE A 84 -31.96 -1.08 -10.06
C ILE A 84 -32.28 -2.32 -10.89
N GLN A 85 -33.39 -3.01 -10.61
CA GLN A 85 -33.80 -4.19 -11.37
C GLN A 85 -34.07 -3.86 -12.85
N THR A 86 -34.83 -2.79 -13.12
CA THR A 86 -35.09 -2.30 -14.48
C THR A 86 -33.79 -1.92 -15.18
N GLN A 87 -32.88 -1.19 -14.51
CA GLN A 87 -31.58 -0.86 -15.09
C GLN A 87 -30.72 -2.09 -15.39
N THR A 88 -30.72 -3.11 -14.52
CA THR A 88 -30.00 -4.36 -14.78
C THR A 88 -30.57 -5.09 -15.98
N LEU A 89 -31.91 -5.14 -16.11
CA LEU A 89 -32.59 -5.75 -17.25
C LEU A 89 -32.32 -4.99 -18.54
N THR A 90 -32.43 -3.66 -18.54
CA THR A 90 -32.13 -2.85 -19.73
C THR A 90 -30.65 -2.94 -20.12
N THR A 91 -29.75 -3.07 -19.13
CA THR A 91 -28.31 -3.24 -19.40
C THR A 91 -28.03 -4.62 -19.99
N SER A 92 -28.67 -5.68 -19.48
CA SER A 92 -28.56 -7.02 -20.07
C SER A 92 -29.18 -7.11 -21.46
N GLU A 93 -30.32 -6.45 -21.68
CA GLU A 93 -30.99 -6.38 -22.98
C GLU A 93 -30.15 -5.57 -23.97
N SER A 94 -29.60 -4.42 -23.56
CA SER A 94 -28.71 -3.63 -24.42
C SER A 94 -27.41 -4.36 -24.74
N ALA A 95 -26.88 -5.14 -23.79
CA ALA A 95 -25.72 -6.02 -24.02
C ALA A 95 -26.05 -7.17 -24.98
N GLN A 96 -27.29 -7.68 -24.95
CA GLN A 96 -27.78 -8.68 -25.91
C GLN A 96 -28.01 -8.12 -27.32
N VAL A 97 -28.33 -6.83 -27.45
CA VAL A 97 -28.59 -6.20 -28.77
C VAL A 97 -27.31 -5.78 -29.50
N GLU A 98 -26.21 -5.48 -28.80
CA GLU A 98 -24.89 -5.24 -29.45
C GLU A 98 -24.14 -6.52 -29.84
N SER A 99 -24.49 -7.68 -29.29
CA SER A 99 -23.95 -8.98 -29.70
C SER A 99 -25.08 -9.88 -30.21
N GLY A 100 -25.39 -9.77 -31.51
CA GLY A 100 -26.43 -10.58 -32.13
C GLY A 100 -26.09 -12.07 -32.13
N GLU A 101 -26.55 -12.80 -31.11
CA GLU A 101 -26.78 -14.26 -31.14
C GLU A 101 -27.71 -14.68 -29.97
N PRO A 102 -28.71 -15.54 -30.18
CA PRO A 102 -29.71 -15.87 -29.16
C PRO A 102 -29.14 -16.83 -28.09
N ALA A 103 -29.67 -16.67 -26.88
CA ALA A 103 -29.27 -17.35 -25.66
C ALA A 103 -29.44 -18.88 -25.73
N SER A 104 -28.36 -19.59 -25.40
CA SER A 104 -28.41 -20.92 -24.78
C SER A 104 -27.98 -20.77 -23.32
N ALA A 105 -28.87 -21.16 -22.42
CA ALA A 105 -28.52 -21.49 -21.06
C ALA A 105 -27.66 -22.76 -21.07
N ASP A 106 -26.41 -22.65 -20.64
CA ASP A 106 -25.77 -23.56 -19.68
C ASP A 106 -24.27 -23.22 -19.58
N ASP A 107 -23.81 -23.23 -18.34
CA ASP A 107 -22.43 -23.02 -17.91
C ASP A 107 -21.60 -24.23 -18.36
N VAL A 108 -20.96 -24.17 -19.55
CA VAL A 108 -20.01 -25.20 -20.01
C VAL A 108 -18.79 -24.60 -20.74
N ASP A 109 -17.67 -24.73 -20.04
CA ASP A 109 -16.33 -25.04 -20.55
C ASP A 109 -15.61 -24.02 -21.47
N HIS A 110 -14.71 -23.25 -20.86
CA HIS A 110 -13.59 -22.62 -21.56
C HIS A 110 -12.61 -23.72 -22.01
N MET A 111 -12.73 -24.18 -23.26
CA MET A 111 -11.63 -24.87 -23.94
C MET A 111 -11.35 -24.26 -25.30
N GLU A 112 -10.71 -23.08 -25.29
CA GLU A 112 -10.09 -22.50 -26.48
C GLU A 112 -8.87 -23.35 -26.92
N GLY A 113 -8.98 -23.96 -28.10
CA GLY A 113 -7.90 -24.13 -29.08
C GLY A 113 -6.62 -24.86 -28.62
N LEU A 114 -6.66 -26.19 -28.47
CA LEU A 114 -5.45 -26.99 -28.53
C LEU A 114 -4.99 -27.14 -29.99
N ALA A 115 -3.91 -26.45 -30.34
CA ALA A 115 -3.16 -26.74 -31.56
C ALA A 115 -2.70 -28.22 -31.57
N PRO A 116 -2.67 -28.89 -32.74
CA PRO A 116 -2.27 -30.29 -32.84
C PRO A 116 -0.87 -30.51 -32.26
N LEU A 117 -0.73 -31.53 -31.41
CA LEU A 117 0.53 -31.89 -30.76
C LEU A 117 1.60 -32.21 -31.82
N PRO A 118 2.85 -31.76 -31.65
CA PRO A 118 3.92 -32.11 -32.57
C PRO A 118 4.19 -33.62 -32.52
N THR A 119 4.01 -34.30 -33.65
CA THR A 119 4.27 -35.73 -33.83
C THR A 119 5.77 -35.99 -33.96
N GLY A 120 6.49 -35.93 -32.84
CA GLY A 120 7.88 -36.39 -32.72
C GLY A 120 7.95 -37.72 -31.98
N SER A 121 9.03 -38.47 -32.17
CA SER A 121 9.30 -39.64 -31.32
C SER A 121 9.30 -39.22 -29.84
N ILE A 122 8.78 -40.08 -28.94
CA ILE A 122 8.62 -39.76 -27.50
C ILE A 122 9.93 -39.27 -26.87
N VAL A 123 11.06 -39.78 -27.35
CA VAL A 123 12.40 -39.42 -26.88
C VAL A 123 12.72 -37.96 -27.24
N GLU A 124 12.49 -37.54 -28.48
CA GLU A 124 12.71 -36.16 -28.91
C GLU A 124 11.80 -35.16 -28.19
N LEU A 125 10.54 -35.54 -27.92
CA LEU A 125 9.62 -34.71 -27.15
C LEU A 125 10.08 -34.54 -25.70
N GLN A 126 10.57 -35.61 -25.07
CA GLN A 126 11.14 -35.54 -23.73
C GLN A 126 12.41 -34.69 -23.68
N GLU A 127 13.27 -34.76 -24.69
CA GLU A 127 14.49 -33.94 -24.78
C GLU A 127 14.16 -32.46 -24.99
N LYS A 128 13.23 -32.14 -25.90
CA LYS A 128 12.74 -30.77 -26.10
C LYS A 128 12.06 -30.21 -24.85
N LEU A 129 11.31 -31.04 -24.12
CA LEU A 129 10.72 -30.64 -22.84
C LEU A 129 11.81 -30.36 -21.79
N LYS A 130 12.81 -31.24 -21.66
CA LYS A 130 13.92 -31.08 -20.71
C LYS A 130 14.74 -29.82 -21.00
N SER A 131 15.06 -29.57 -22.27
CA SER A 131 15.79 -28.36 -22.69
C SER A 131 14.97 -27.10 -22.42
N ARG A 132 13.66 -27.10 -22.73
CA ARG A 132 12.77 -25.98 -22.45
C ARG A 132 12.61 -25.71 -20.95
N ILE A 133 12.55 -26.76 -20.13
CA ILE A 133 12.52 -26.64 -18.66
C ILE A 133 13.83 -26.03 -18.15
N GLN A 134 14.98 -26.44 -18.69
CA GLN A 134 16.28 -25.88 -18.34
C GLN A 134 16.39 -24.40 -18.73
N GLU A 135 16.00 -24.00 -19.95
CA GLU A 135 15.94 -22.60 -20.36
C GLU A 135 15.06 -21.74 -19.45
N LEU A 136 13.88 -22.24 -19.08
CA LEU A 136 13.00 -21.51 -18.17
C LEU A 136 13.57 -21.42 -16.76
N ARG A 137 14.38 -22.41 -16.32
CA ARG A 137 15.07 -22.39 -15.03
C ARG A 137 16.24 -21.40 -15.04
N THR A 138 17.03 -21.33 -16.10
CA THR A 138 18.12 -20.35 -16.26
C THR A 138 17.58 -18.93 -16.36
N LYS A 139 16.52 -18.69 -17.15
CA LYS A 139 15.82 -17.39 -17.21
C LYS A 139 15.31 -16.94 -15.84
N ARG A 140 14.81 -17.88 -15.03
CA ARG A 140 14.35 -17.62 -13.65
C ARG A 140 15.48 -17.55 -12.61
N LYS A 141 16.74 -17.84 -12.98
CA LYS A 141 17.89 -17.92 -12.07
C LYS A 141 17.59 -18.81 -10.86
N ALA A 142 16.86 -19.90 -11.10
CA ALA A 142 16.60 -20.91 -10.09
C ALA A 142 17.90 -21.69 -9.85
N PRO A 143 18.23 -22.07 -8.60
CA PRO A 143 19.40 -22.89 -8.33
C PRO A 143 19.16 -24.28 -8.92
N THR A 144 19.76 -24.57 -10.08
CA THR A 144 19.82 -25.91 -10.65
C THR A 144 21.07 -26.58 -10.10
N GLY A 145 20.92 -27.72 -9.43
CA GLY A 145 22.02 -28.46 -8.79
C GLY A 145 22.99 -29.16 -9.76
N THR A 146 22.98 -28.79 -11.03
CA THR A 146 23.81 -29.38 -12.08
C THR A 146 24.27 -28.24 -12.98
N VAL A 147 25.58 -28.17 -13.24
CA VAL A 147 26.34 -27.12 -13.92
C VAL A 147 26.90 -26.03 -12.98
N ASP A 148 28.13 -26.31 -12.54
CA ASP A 148 29.21 -25.37 -12.19
C ASP A 148 28.81 -24.02 -11.57
N GLY A 149 28.61 -24.06 -10.26
CA GLY A 149 28.40 -22.85 -9.46
C GLY A 149 27.89 -23.16 -8.07
N GLU A 150 28.64 -23.98 -7.34
CA GLU A 150 28.54 -24.25 -5.89
C GLU A 150 27.21 -23.80 -5.26
N ALA A 151 26.20 -24.68 -5.44
CA ALA A 151 24.98 -24.60 -4.68
C ALA A 151 25.37 -24.72 -3.20
N PRO A 152 25.03 -23.73 -2.35
CA PRO A 152 25.39 -23.76 -0.93
C PRO A 152 24.79 -25.02 -0.30
N LYS A 153 25.67 -25.89 0.20
CA LYS A 153 25.33 -27.22 0.72
C LYS A 153 24.66 -27.12 2.10
N SER A 154 24.77 -25.95 2.76
CA SER A 154 24.18 -25.68 4.07
C SER A 154 23.25 -24.46 4.08
N ARG A 155 22.18 -24.52 4.91
CA ARG A 155 21.26 -23.41 5.18
C ARG A 155 21.99 -22.16 5.70
N GLN A 156 23.12 -22.35 6.38
CA GLN A 156 23.97 -21.26 6.88
C GLN A 156 24.66 -20.52 5.73
N GLU A 157 25.22 -21.23 4.77
CA GLU A 157 25.85 -20.65 3.58
C GLU A 157 24.85 -19.86 2.72
N ILE A 158 23.58 -20.32 2.64
CA ILE A 158 22.50 -19.56 1.96
C ILE A 158 22.25 -18.22 2.67
N LEU A 159 22.19 -18.24 4.01
CA LEU A 159 21.96 -17.03 4.81
C LEU A 159 23.15 -16.06 4.71
N GLU A 160 24.37 -16.59 4.71
CA GLU A 160 25.60 -15.80 4.58
C GLU A 160 25.75 -15.19 3.19
N LYS A 161 25.49 -15.94 2.11
CA LYS A 161 25.50 -15.41 0.73
C LYS A 161 24.43 -14.33 0.56
N ARG A 162 23.26 -14.49 1.18
CA ARG A 162 22.19 -13.47 1.21
C ARG A 162 22.59 -12.24 2.04
N ALA A 163 23.29 -12.43 3.15
CA ALA A 163 23.81 -11.35 3.97
C ALA A 163 24.93 -10.57 3.26
N LYS A 164 25.85 -11.25 2.59
CA LYS A 164 26.94 -10.67 1.78
C LYS A 164 26.37 -9.81 0.64
N ARG A 165 25.44 -10.35 -0.15
CA ARG A 165 24.75 -9.58 -1.22
C ARG A 165 24.00 -8.36 -0.68
N LYS A 166 23.46 -8.44 0.55
CA LYS A 166 22.80 -7.31 1.21
C LYS A 166 23.82 -6.26 1.71
N ARG A 167 25.01 -6.66 2.17
CA ARG A 167 26.12 -5.76 2.53
C ARG A 167 26.67 -5.05 1.30
N GLU A 168 27.00 -5.78 0.25
CA GLU A 168 27.49 -5.23 -1.03
C GLU A 168 26.50 -4.22 -1.64
N ARG A 169 25.19 -4.52 -1.62
CA ARG A 169 24.17 -3.57 -2.08
C ARG A 169 24.13 -2.30 -1.21
N LYS A 170 24.27 -2.42 0.11
CA LYS A 170 24.30 -1.28 1.02
C LYS A 170 25.56 -0.45 0.82
N GLU A 171 26.71 -1.08 0.63
CA GLU A 171 27.98 -0.43 0.34
C GLU A 171 27.96 0.27 -1.01
N GLY A 172 27.42 -0.34 -2.06
CA GLY A 172 27.24 0.32 -3.37
C GLY A 172 26.30 1.53 -3.29
N ILE A 173 25.24 1.48 -2.47
CA ILE A 173 24.37 2.64 -2.21
C ILE A 173 25.12 3.72 -1.41
N LYS A 174 25.92 3.33 -0.40
CA LYS A 174 26.73 4.26 0.40
C LYS A 174 27.80 4.94 -0.46
N GLN A 175 28.52 4.19 -1.29
CA GLN A 175 29.50 4.72 -2.25
C GLN A 175 28.85 5.66 -3.28
N LYS A 176 27.67 5.33 -3.82
CA LYS A 176 26.93 6.26 -4.71
C LYS A 176 26.50 7.54 -3.97
N LYS A 177 26.13 7.44 -2.70
CA LYS A 177 25.77 8.59 -1.86
C LYS A 177 26.99 9.44 -1.50
N ASP A 178 28.12 8.81 -1.21
CA ASP A 178 29.38 9.49 -0.89
C ASP A 178 30.02 10.12 -2.14
N LYS A 179 29.92 9.46 -3.31
CA LYS A 179 30.26 10.07 -4.61
C LYS A 179 29.35 11.27 -4.92
N ARG A 180 28.03 11.16 -4.67
CA ARG A 180 27.11 12.31 -4.78
C ARG A 180 27.46 13.45 -3.82
N ARG A 181 27.87 13.14 -2.58
CA ARG A 181 28.31 14.16 -1.60
C ARG A 181 29.61 14.84 -2.04
N LYS A 182 30.62 14.07 -2.46
CA LYS A 182 31.88 14.63 -2.99
C LYS A 182 31.68 15.49 -4.25
N LEU A 183 30.75 15.11 -5.13
CA LEU A 183 30.39 15.89 -6.33
C LEU A 183 29.52 17.13 -6.01
N GLU A 184 28.96 17.21 -4.80
CA GLU A 184 28.27 18.39 -4.27
C GLU A 184 29.21 19.32 -3.50
N ASP A 185 30.25 18.80 -2.85
CA ASP A 185 31.26 19.61 -2.15
C ASP A 185 32.23 20.33 -3.12
N THR A 186 32.53 19.78 -4.30
CA THR A 186 33.46 20.39 -5.27
C THR A 186 32.84 21.46 -6.19
N LYS A 187 31.51 21.65 -6.16
CA LYS A 187 30.82 22.67 -7.00
C LYS A 187 30.33 23.89 -6.20
N GLY A 188 30.67 23.97 -4.91
CA GLY A 188 30.41 25.14 -4.05
C GLY A 188 31.60 26.11 -3.93
N MET A 189 32.66 25.94 -4.72
CA MET A 189 33.93 26.64 -4.58
C MET A 189 34.29 27.56 -5.77
N ALA A 190 33.40 27.70 -6.77
CA ALA A 190 33.55 28.72 -7.79
C ALA A 190 32.70 29.94 -7.39
N ILE A 191 33.38 30.94 -6.83
CA ILE A 191 32.91 32.31 -6.68
C ILE A 191 33.01 32.97 -8.06
N ASP A 192 31.93 33.61 -8.49
CA ASP A 192 31.90 34.47 -9.68
C ASP A 192 32.91 35.61 -9.53
N GLY A 193 33.82 35.71 -10.51
CA GLY A 193 34.71 36.84 -10.77
C GLY A 193 34.61 37.21 -12.26
N PRO A 194 34.84 38.48 -12.64
CA PRO A 194 34.25 39.09 -13.81
C PRO A 194 34.87 38.63 -15.14
N SER A 195 34.07 38.82 -16.19
CA SER A 195 34.28 38.51 -17.61
C SER A 195 35.72 38.31 -18.10
N LYS A 196 35.92 37.21 -18.83
CA LYS A 196 36.68 37.25 -20.09
C LYS A 196 35.89 36.53 -21.17
N VAL A 197 35.38 37.31 -22.11
CA VAL A 197 34.81 36.84 -23.36
C VAL A 197 35.98 36.39 -24.21
N ASP A 198 36.25 35.08 -24.22
CA ASP A 198 37.08 34.49 -25.25
C ASP A 198 36.15 33.96 -26.35
N THR A 199 35.97 34.81 -27.36
CA THR A 199 35.42 34.47 -28.66
C THR A 199 36.28 33.36 -29.28
N LYS A 200 35.86 32.10 -29.13
CA LYS A 200 36.29 31.04 -30.03
C LYS A 200 35.13 30.66 -30.92
N ALA A 201 35.18 31.19 -32.13
CA ALA A 201 34.37 30.78 -33.25
C ALA A 201 34.41 29.26 -33.38
N ASN A 202 33.26 28.62 -33.20
CA ASN A 202 32.96 27.37 -33.87
C ASN A 202 31.65 27.58 -34.62
N GLY A 203 31.77 27.74 -35.92
CA GLY A 203 30.66 27.82 -36.85
C GLY A 203 29.78 26.59 -36.69
N GLY A 204 28.57 26.84 -36.23
CA GLY A 204 27.53 25.85 -36.11
C GLY A 204 26.23 26.60 -35.98
N SER A 205 25.78 27.17 -37.09
CA SER A 205 24.37 27.54 -37.26
C SER A 205 23.56 26.30 -36.93
N LYS A 206 23.05 26.22 -35.69
CA LYS A 206 22.02 25.25 -35.34
C LYS A 206 20.78 25.73 -36.09
N ALA A 207 20.63 25.20 -37.30
CA ALA A 207 19.37 25.21 -38.02
C ALA A 207 18.28 24.86 -37.00
N ILE A 208 17.32 25.77 -36.86
CA ILE A 208 16.05 25.47 -36.20
C ILE A 208 15.49 24.31 -37.03
N LYS A 209 15.60 23.09 -36.52
CA LYS A 209 14.88 21.98 -37.11
C LYS A 209 13.42 22.25 -36.79
N GLU A 210 12.68 22.69 -37.79
CA GLU A 210 11.22 22.71 -37.79
C GLU A 210 10.70 21.27 -37.83
N ASP A 211 11.02 20.49 -36.81
CA ASP A 211 10.49 19.15 -36.62
C ASP A 211 9.26 19.27 -35.71
N VAL A 212 8.15 19.70 -36.31
CA VAL A 212 6.85 19.76 -35.65
C VAL A 212 6.34 18.32 -35.48
N THR A 213 6.82 17.65 -34.44
CA THR A 213 6.23 16.38 -34.00
C THR A 213 4.97 16.68 -33.20
N PHE A 214 3.84 16.14 -33.66
CA PHE A 214 2.46 16.45 -33.21
C PHE A 214 2.12 16.10 -31.74
N GLY A 215 3.13 15.85 -30.89
CA GLY A 215 2.96 15.50 -29.49
C GLY A 215 3.85 16.25 -28.50
N LYS A 216 4.80 17.09 -28.96
CA LYS A 216 5.67 17.90 -28.08
C LYS A 216 6.02 19.23 -28.73
N ILE A 217 5.27 20.26 -28.37
CA ILE A 217 5.63 21.64 -28.66
C ILE A 217 6.75 22.04 -27.69
N ASP A 218 7.99 22.07 -28.18
CA ASP A 218 9.12 22.67 -27.45
C ASP A 218 9.10 24.19 -27.68
N PHE A 219 8.49 24.93 -26.74
CA PHE A 219 8.64 26.37 -26.67
C PHE A 219 10.08 26.67 -26.24
N GLY A 220 10.87 27.28 -27.11
CA GLY A 220 12.30 27.59 -26.93
C GLY A 220 12.67 28.50 -25.75
N THR A 221 11.93 28.49 -24.65
CA THR A 221 12.43 28.95 -23.34
C THR A 221 13.55 28.00 -22.92
N ALA A 222 14.77 28.53 -22.95
CA ALA A 222 16.01 27.88 -22.55
C ALA A 222 15.83 26.79 -21.49
N GLU A 223 16.50 25.65 -21.71
CA GLU A 223 16.64 24.55 -20.75
C GLU A 223 16.55 25.08 -19.33
N VAL A 224 15.47 24.76 -18.61
CA VAL A 224 15.35 25.03 -17.18
C VAL A 224 16.43 24.17 -16.52
N ALA A 225 17.64 24.73 -16.45
CA ALA A 225 18.77 24.15 -15.76
C ALA A 225 18.25 23.84 -14.38
N LYS A 226 18.12 22.53 -14.07
CA LYS A 226 17.55 22.04 -12.81
C LYS A 226 18.31 22.73 -11.68
N LYS A 227 17.75 23.84 -11.15
CA LYS A 227 18.37 24.60 -10.06
C LYS A 227 18.63 23.57 -8.96
N ARG A 228 19.90 23.42 -8.57
CA ARG A 228 20.29 22.46 -7.55
C ARG A 228 19.52 22.81 -6.28
N LYS A 229 18.51 22.00 -5.96
CA LYS A 229 17.71 22.18 -4.74
C LYS A 229 18.67 22.11 -3.57
N GLY A 230 18.67 23.14 -2.73
CA GLY A 230 19.46 23.17 -1.50
C GLY A 230 19.11 21.99 -0.57
N PRO A 231 19.81 21.85 0.57
CA PRO A 231 19.57 20.80 1.54
C PRO A 231 18.10 20.73 1.93
N THR A 232 17.53 19.57 1.61
CA THR A 232 16.15 19.24 1.95
C THR A 232 16.02 18.76 3.40
N ASP A 233 17.13 18.33 4.01
CA ASP A 233 17.20 17.86 5.39
C ASP A 233 17.31 19.03 6.39
N LEU A 234 16.57 18.94 7.50
CA LEU A 234 16.58 19.97 8.57
C LEU A 234 17.96 20.18 9.20
N THR A 235 18.74 19.11 9.37
CA THR A 235 20.10 19.19 9.90
C THR A 235 21.03 19.87 8.89
N GLY A 236 20.81 19.63 7.59
CA GLY A 236 21.50 20.33 6.51
C GLY A 236 21.14 21.82 6.47
N GLN A 237 19.86 22.16 6.63
CA GLN A 237 19.39 23.54 6.73
C GLN A 237 20.00 24.26 7.95
N LEU A 238 20.05 23.59 9.10
CA LEU A 238 20.71 24.12 10.30
C LEU A 238 22.20 24.38 10.03
N LYS A 239 22.93 23.41 9.47
CA LYS A 239 24.36 23.58 9.14
C LYS A 239 24.59 24.71 8.15
N GLN A 240 23.70 24.87 7.16
CA GLN A 240 23.79 25.98 6.22
C GLN A 240 23.53 27.34 6.88
N ALA A 241 22.51 27.44 7.72
CA ALA A 241 22.22 28.66 8.46
C ALA A 241 23.38 29.03 9.40
N GLU A 242 23.99 28.06 10.07
CA GLU A 242 25.18 28.27 10.91
C GLU A 242 26.39 28.69 10.08
N ALA A 243 26.65 28.03 8.94
CA ALA A 243 27.74 28.39 8.05
C ALA A 243 27.56 29.78 7.42
N LYS A 244 26.33 30.17 7.04
CA LYS A 244 26.02 31.52 6.55
C LYS A 244 26.32 32.56 7.62
N LYS A 245 25.88 32.32 8.87
CA LYS A 245 26.14 33.22 9.99
C LYS A 245 27.63 33.37 10.27
N GLN A 246 28.38 32.26 10.32
CA GLN A 246 29.82 32.28 10.52
C GLN A 246 30.56 33.01 9.38
N LYS A 247 30.12 32.85 8.13
CA LYS A 247 30.69 33.58 6.99
C LYS A 247 30.46 35.09 7.11
N LEU A 248 29.26 35.51 7.47
CA LEU A 248 28.95 36.92 7.71
C LEU A 248 29.76 37.49 8.88
N GLU A 249 29.86 36.76 10.00
CA GLU A 249 30.67 37.19 11.15
C GLU A 249 32.15 37.34 10.80
N LYS A 250 32.73 36.40 10.03
CA LYS A 250 34.11 36.52 9.54
C LYS A 250 34.28 37.69 8.58
N LEU A 251 33.31 37.90 7.68
CA LEU A 251 33.40 39.00 6.73
C LEU A 251 33.28 40.36 7.42
N LYS A 252 32.45 40.48 8.47
CA LYS A 252 32.37 41.69 9.30
C LYS A 252 33.68 42.07 9.99
N GLN A 253 34.52 41.07 10.32
CA GLN A 253 35.83 41.31 10.93
C GLN A 253 36.87 41.80 9.92
N VAL A 254 36.76 41.39 8.65
CA VAL A 254 37.71 41.75 7.59
C VAL A 254 37.26 43.04 6.91
N ASP A 255 36.00 43.10 6.43
CA ASP A 255 35.43 44.18 5.65
C ASP A 255 33.98 44.45 6.08
N LYS A 256 33.77 45.46 6.93
CA LYS A 256 32.44 45.81 7.47
C LYS A 256 31.44 46.24 6.38
N GLU A 257 31.85 47.09 5.46
CA GLU A 257 30.98 47.64 4.40
C GLU A 257 30.51 46.55 3.42
N LYS A 258 31.40 45.63 3.04
CA LYS A 258 31.03 44.48 2.19
C LYS A 258 30.10 43.53 2.94
N ALA A 259 30.26 43.38 4.25
CA ALA A 259 29.35 42.56 5.04
C ALA A 259 27.94 43.18 5.12
N GLU A 260 27.84 44.50 5.31
CA GLU A 260 26.55 45.21 5.35
C GLU A 260 25.81 45.11 4.01
N THR A 261 26.48 45.35 2.88
CA THR A 261 25.88 45.20 1.54
C THR A 261 25.41 43.76 1.26
N ILE A 262 26.17 42.75 1.69
CA ILE A 262 25.77 41.34 1.56
C ILE A 262 24.58 41.01 2.48
N GLU A 263 24.52 41.57 3.69
CA GLU A 263 23.38 41.40 4.60
C GLU A 263 22.11 42.01 4.03
N GLU A 264 22.18 43.24 3.51
CA GLU A 264 21.07 43.90 2.83
C GLU A 264 20.59 43.11 1.62
N ALA A 265 21.52 42.70 0.75
CA ALA A 265 21.20 41.86 -0.40
C ALA A 265 20.56 40.53 0.03
N ALA A 266 21.02 39.91 1.12
CA ALA A 266 20.44 38.68 1.64
C ALA A 266 19.02 38.89 2.19
N VAL A 267 18.75 40.02 2.85
CA VAL A 267 17.42 40.39 3.33
C VAL A 267 16.47 40.61 2.16
N TRP A 268 16.87 41.37 1.15
CA TRP A 268 16.06 41.60 -0.06
C TRP A 268 15.77 40.30 -0.82
N ASN A 269 16.79 39.45 -1.00
CA ASN A 269 16.60 38.14 -1.62
C ASN A 269 15.66 37.23 -0.81
N LYS A 270 15.69 37.31 0.52
CA LYS A 270 14.76 36.57 1.39
C LYS A 270 13.33 37.08 1.21
N LEU A 271 13.13 38.40 1.21
CA LEU A 271 11.81 39.00 1.00
C LEU A 271 11.25 38.66 -0.39
N LEU A 272 12.08 38.72 -1.43
CA LEU A 272 11.69 38.38 -2.79
C LEU A 272 11.23 36.91 -2.89
N LYS A 273 11.97 35.98 -2.28
CA LYS A 273 11.57 34.56 -2.22
C LYS A 273 10.28 34.35 -1.43
N GLN A 274 10.07 35.09 -0.35
CA GLN A 274 8.84 35.02 0.41
C GLN A 274 7.65 35.57 -0.40
N ALA A 275 7.85 36.65 -1.16
CA ALA A 275 6.85 37.22 -2.07
C ALA A 275 6.54 36.28 -3.26
N GLU A 276 7.55 35.56 -3.77
CA GLU A 276 7.39 34.46 -4.75
C GLU A 276 6.58 33.29 -4.17
N GLY A 277 6.41 33.22 -2.84
CA GLY A 277 5.68 32.18 -2.14
C GLY A 277 6.56 31.03 -1.63
N GLU A 278 7.89 31.14 -1.73
CA GLU A 278 8.83 30.17 -1.17
C GLU A 278 8.89 30.31 0.37
N LYS A 279 8.63 29.20 1.07
CA LYS A 279 8.71 29.14 2.54
C LYS A 279 10.16 29.04 3.00
N VAL A 280 10.82 30.18 3.17
CA VAL A 280 12.21 30.29 3.67
C VAL A 280 12.29 29.85 5.15
N LYS A 281 13.18 28.90 5.47
CA LYS A 281 13.35 28.31 6.82
C LYS A 281 14.80 28.43 7.29
N ASP A 282 15.22 29.63 7.64
CA ASP A 282 16.62 29.93 7.98
C ASP A 282 16.86 30.22 9.48
N ASP A 283 15.80 30.24 10.31
CA ASP A 283 15.91 30.60 11.73
C ASP A 283 16.62 29.51 12.56
N LEU A 284 17.83 29.82 13.04
CA LEU A 284 18.67 28.91 13.84
C LEU A 284 17.94 28.33 15.06
N LYS A 285 17.27 29.17 15.85
CA LYS A 285 16.56 28.75 17.06
C LYS A 285 15.41 27.78 16.72
N LEU A 286 14.69 28.05 15.65
CA LEU A 286 13.54 27.24 15.24
C LEU A 286 13.97 25.91 14.60
N LEU A 287 15.04 25.93 13.79
CA LEU A 287 15.66 24.73 13.24
C LEU A 287 16.18 23.83 14.36
N LYS A 288 16.90 24.36 15.35
CA LYS A 288 17.36 23.62 16.54
C LYS A 288 16.19 23.01 17.32
N LYS A 289 15.12 23.77 17.58
CA LYS A 289 13.91 23.25 18.24
C LYS A 289 13.26 22.12 17.43
N THR A 290 13.18 22.26 16.11
CA THR A 290 12.54 21.27 15.24
C THR A 290 13.35 19.98 15.17
N VAL A 291 14.68 20.08 15.06
CA VAL A 291 15.60 18.93 15.13
C VAL A 291 15.43 18.20 16.46
N LYS A 292 15.50 18.92 17.60
CA LYS A 292 15.29 18.34 18.94
C LYS A 292 13.93 17.65 19.10
N ARG A 293 12.85 18.25 18.57
CA ARG A 293 11.51 17.61 18.58
C ARG A 293 11.52 16.29 17.80
N LYS A 294 12.17 16.25 16.62
CA LYS A 294 12.28 15.02 15.83
C LYS A 294 13.10 13.96 16.55
N GLU A 295 14.20 14.33 17.20
CA GLU A 295 15.01 13.43 18.01
C GLU A 295 14.19 12.82 19.16
N LYS A 296 13.50 13.64 19.95
CA LYS A 296 12.62 13.16 21.02
C LYS A 296 11.52 12.22 20.52
N VAL A 297 10.92 12.50 19.37
CA VAL A 297 9.93 11.59 18.76
C VAL A 297 10.58 10.26 18.38
N LYS A 298 11.81 10.29 17.85
CA LYS A 298 12.56 9.08 17.51
C LYS A 298 12.92 8.27 18.74
N GLU A 299 13.38 8.91 19.81
CA GLU A 299 13.65 8.27 21.11
C GLU A 299 12.40 7.58 21.66
N LYS A 300 11.26 8.28 21.71
CA LYS A 300 9.98 7.67 22.14
C LYS A 300 9.60 6.47 21.27
N SER A 301 9.75 6.59 19.95
CA SER A 301 9.46 5.49 19.03
C SER A 301 10.43 4.30 19.21
N ALA A 302 11.70 4.57 19.54
CA ALA A 302 12.70 3.55 19.80
C ALA A 302 12.44 2.82 21.12
N ALA A 303 12.12 3.56 22.18
CA ALA A 303 11.75 3.00 23.48
C ALA A 303 10.49 2.12 23.39
N THR A 304 9.43 2.63 22.74
CA THR A 304 8.20 1.84 22.54
C THR A 304 8.44 0.59 21.68
N TRP A 305 9.31 0.66 20.67
CA TRP A 305 9.70 -0.51 19.90
C TRP A 305 10.51 -1.52 20.73
N SER A 306 11.46 -1.05 21.53
CA SER A 306 12.24 -1.90 22.44
C SER A 306 11.35 -2.61 23.45
N ASN A 307 10.41 -1.90 24.07
CA ASN A 307 9.44 -2.48 25.00
C ASN A 307 8.56 -3.55 24.34
N ARG A 308 8.11 -3.32 23.10
CA ARG A 308 7.37 -4.34 22.32
C ARG A 308 8.22 -5.57 22.04
N GLN A 309 9.50 -5.40 21.69
CA GLN A 309 10.40 -6.53 21.46
C GLN A 309 10.66 -7.31 22.77
N ALA A 310 10.84 -6.61 23.89
CA ALA A 310 11.00 -7.22 25.20
C ALA A 310 9.74 -8.00 25.61
N GLN A 311 8.54 -7.43 25.40
CA GLN A 311 7.28 -8.11 25.66
C GLN A 311 7.12 -9.36 24.80
N VAL A 312 7.41 -9.29 23.50
CA VAL A 312 7.35 -10.45 22.61
C VAL A 312 8.31 -11.55 23.07
N LYS A 313 9.54 -11.20 23.47
CA LYS A 313 10.50 -12.16 24.03
C LYS A 313 9.98 -12.78 25.32
N LYS A 314 9.45 -11.97 26.25
CA LYS A 314 8.86 -12.44 27.50
C LYS A 314 7.70 -13.41 27.24
N GLU A 315 6.78 -13.08 26.33
CA GLU A 315 5.67 -13.96 25.95
C GLU A 315 6.16 -15.27 25.31
N GLN A 316 7.24 -15.23 24.51
CA GLN A 316 7.87 -16.42 23.95
C GLN A 316 8.50 -17.29 25.04
N GLU A 317 9.25 -16.69 25.95
CA GLU A 317 9.88 -17.37 27.09
C GLU A 317 8.83 -17.96 28.03
N GLU A 318 7.76 -17.24 28.35
CA GLU A 318 6.66 -17.76 29.17
C GLU A 318 5.97 -18.95 28.52
N ARG A 319 5.76 -18.92 27.19
CA ARG A 319 5.21 -20.06 26.46
C ARG A 319 6.16 -21.25 26.46
N GLN A 320 7.47 -21.01 26.32
CA GLN A 320 8.48 -22.05 26.40
C GLN A 320 8.54 -22.66 27.81
N LYS A 321 8.60 -21.84 28.87
CA LYS A 321 8.55 -22.28 30.27
C LYS A 321 7.31 -23.11 30.57
N LYS A 322 6.12 -22.66 30.16
CA LYS A 322 4.87 -23.44 30.30
C LYS A 322 4.95 -24.80 29.58
N ARG A 323 5.59 -24.87 28.41
CA ARG A 323 5.79 -26.16 27.71
C ARG A 323 6.76 -27.05 28.47
N GLU A 324 7.86 -26.52 28.96
CA GLU A 324 8.85 -27.26 29.75
C GLU A 324 8.25 -27.78 31.05
N GLU A 325 7.48 -26.97 31.77
CA GLU A 325 6.75 -27.39 32.97
C GLU A 325 5.76 -28.52 32.65
N ASN A 326 4.99 -28.40 31.57
CA ASN A 326 4.07 -29.46 31.14
C ASN A 326 4.80 -30.75 30.72
N LEU A 327 5.97 -30.65 30.08
CA LEU A 327 6.79 -31.80 29.72
C LEU A 327 7.40 -32.46 30.96
N LYS A 328 7.89 -31.68 31.92
CA LYS A 328 8.39 -32.16 33.21
C LYS A 328 7.29 -32.88 33.99
N ALA A 329 6.11 -32.27 34.10
CA ALA A 329 4.96 -32.92 34.74
C ALA A 329 4.57 -34.24 34.04
N ARG A 330 4.64 -34.31 32.71
CA ARG A 330 4.43 -35.57 31.97
C ARG A 330 5.53 -36.60 32.24
N GLN A 331 6.77 -36.17 32.34
CA GLN A 331 7.91 -37.03 32.64
C GLN A 331 7.81 -37.58 34.07
N GLU A 332 7.47 -36.76 35.05
CA GLU A 332 7.20 -37.17 36.43
C GLU A 332 6.05 -38.18 36.50
N VAL A 333 4.95 -37.93 35.79
CA VAL A 333 3.81 -38.87 35.71
C VAL A 333 4.17 -40.20 35.02
N LYS A 334 5.17 -40.19 34.12
CA LYS A 334 5.69 -41.41 33.47
C LYS A 334 6.66 -42.17 34.37
N ASN A 335 7.49 -41.45 35.12
CA ASN A 335 8.50 -42.01 36.03
C ASN A 335 7.92 -42.37 37.41
N ALA A 336 6.72 -41.89 37.73
CA ALA A 336 6.01 -42.28 38.95
C ALA A 336 5.77 -43.81 38.95
N PRO A 337 6.00 -44.50 40.08
CA PRO A 337 5.88 -45.95 40.17
C PRO A 337 4.47 -46.40 39.76
N LYS A 338 4.40 -47.48 38.95
CA LYS A 338 3.16 -48.11 38.47
C LYS A 338 2.33 -48.62 39.66
N GLY A 339 1.52 -47.74 40.25
CA GLY A 339 0.68 -48.02 41.42
C GLY A 339 0.04 -46.76 42.02
N SER A 340 0.64 -45.58 41.81
CA SER A 340 0.09 -44.29 42.30
C SER A 340 -1.02 -43.69 41.41
N LYS A 341 -1.24 -44.23 40.19
CA LYS A 341 -2.26 -43.74 39.24
C LYS A 341 -3.72 -44.12 39.59
N GLY A 342 -3.96 -44.79 40.72
CA GLY A 342 -5.25 -45.41 41.04
C GLY A 342 -5.93 -44.95 42.33
N LYS A 343 -5.61 -43.79 42.92
CA LYS A 343 -6.28 -43.33 44.15
C LYS A 343 -6.45 -41.81 44.22
N LYS A 344 -7.30 -41.26 43.34
CA LYS A 344 -7.94 -39.96 43.58
C LYS A 344 -9.44 -40.12 43.33
N ASP A 345 -10.15 -40.24 44.45
CA ASP A 345 -11.58 -39.99 44.66
C ASP A 345 -12.55 -40.31 43.51
N LYS A 346 -13.36 -41.35 43.72
CA LYS A 346 -14.73 -41.44 43.21
C LYS A 346 -15.66 -40.42 43.90
N GLY A 347 -15.22 -39.17 44.05
CA GLY A 347 -16.06 -38.03 44.40
C GLY A 347 -16.66 -37.48 43.11
N LYS A 348 -17.92 -37.85 42.84
CA LYS A 348 -18.71 -37.39 41.68
C LYS A 348 -18.54 -35.86 41.49
N LYS A 349 -17.80 -35.44 40.47
CA LYS A 349 -17.92 -34.07 39.96
C LYS A 349 -19.17 -34.03 39.07
N PRO A 350 -20.18 -33.19 39.37
CA PRO A 350 -21.34 -33.08 38.51
C PRO A 350 -20.91 -32.56 37.13
N ARG A 351 -21.50 -33.14 36.10
CA ARG A 351 -21.28 -32.76 34.70
C ARG A 351 -21.63 -31.27 34.52
N PRO A 352 -20.78 -30.46 33.86
CA PRO A 352 -21.08 -29.07 33.61
C PRO A 352 -22.11 -29.00 32.48
N GLY A 353 -23.36 -28.85 32.86
CA GLY A 353 -24.49 -28.68 31.96
C GLY A 353 -25.59 -29.68 32.24
N PHE A 354 -26.79 -29.16 32.48
CA PHE A 354 -28.08 -29.85 32.41
C PHE A 354 -28.79 -30.30 33.70
N GLU A 355 -28.68 -29.60 34.84
CA GLU A 355 -29.79 -29.67 35.82
C GLU A 355 -30.08 -28.28 36.39
N GLY A 356 -31.31 -27.81 36.15
CA GLY A 356 -31.79 -26.51 36.58
C GLY A 356 -31.72 -26.36 38.10
N GLY A 357 -31.08 -25.28 38.56
CA GLY A 357 -31.03 -24.93 39.97
C GLY A 357 -32.45 -24.75 40.52
N ALA A 358 -32.82 -25.64 41.45
CA ALA A 358 -34.04 -25.54 42.22
C ALA A 358 -34.05 -24.21 42.99
N ARG A 359 -34.88 -23.26 42.53
CA ARG A 359 -35.26 -22.07 43.29
C ARG A 359 -35.96 -22.52 44.57
N LYS A 360 -35.28 -22.48 45.71
CA LYS A 360 -35.92 -22.65 47.02
C LYS A 360 -36.78 -21.42 47.31
N LYS A 361 -38.08 -21.52 46.99
CA LYS A 361 -39.15 -20.64 47.48
C LYS A 361 -39.25 -20.79 49.00
N GLY A 362 -39.11 -19.68 49.71
CA GLY A 362 -40.08 -19.14 50.67
C GLY A 362 -40.46 -19.92 51.94
N GLY A 363 -40.30 -19.22 53.07
CA GLY A 363 -41.14 -19.30 54.29
C GLY A 363 -40.79 -20.44 55.24
N LYS A 364 -40.92 -20.33 56.56
CA LYS A 364 -41.47 -19.36 57.54
C LYS A 364 -41.17 -20.03 58.93
N PRO A 365 -41.50 -19.52 60.12
CA PRO A 365 -42.10 -18.25 60.51
C PRO A 365 -41.20 -17.28 61.27
#